data_AF-A0A2S9IIL2-F1
#
_entry.id   AF-A0A2S9IIL2-F1
#
_cell.length_a   1.000
_cell.length_b   1.000
_cell.length_c   1.000
_cell.angle_alpha   90.00
_cell.angle_beta   90.00
_cell.angle_gamma   90.00
#
_symmetry.space_group_name_H-M   'P 1'
#
loop_
_entity.id
_entity.type
_entity.pdbx_description
1 polymer ?
#
loop_
_entity_poly.entity_id
_entity_poly.type
_entity_poly.pdbx_seq_one_letter_code
_entity_poly.pdbx_strand_id
1 'polypeptide(L)'
;DTLNDVINALPAQTFSDCFINWVDGMREDDPDIVAIDGKTSRRAHNRSRGQNPLHLVSAWAARQRLVLGQQACAEKSNEITAIPELL
;
A
#
# COMPACT_ATOMS: atom_id res chain seq x y z
N ASP A 1 1.11 4.20 -22.25
CA ASP A 1 -0.32 4.39 -21.90
C ASP A 1 -0.33 5.61 -21.01
N THR A 2 -1.03 6.66 -21.41
CA THR A 2 -0.88 8.01 -20.84
C THR A 2 -1.12 8.04 -19.34
N LEU A 3 -2.08 7.25 -18.83
CA LEU A 3 -2.33 7.17 -17.39
C LEU A 3 -1.13 6.56 -16.66
N ASN A 4 -0.62 5.43 -17.15
CA ASN A 4 0.55 4.77 -16.58
C ASN A 4 1.79 5.69 -16.60
N ASP A 5 1.97 6.47 -17.67
CA ASP A 5 3.10 7.38 -17.80
C ASP A 5 3.03 8.50 -16.74
N VAL A 6 1.83 9.03 -16.47
CA VAL A 6 1.60 10.01 -15.40
C VAL A 6 1.85 9.41 -14.01
N ILE A 7 1.27 8.24 -13.71
CA ILE A 7 1.44 7.61 -12.39
C ILE A 7 2.91 7.26 -12.13
N ASN A 8 3.65 6.78 -13.13
CA ASN A 8 5.07 6.46 -12.99
C ASN A 8 5.97 7.69 -12.79
N ALA A 9 5.49 8.89 -13.12
CA ALA A 9 6.23 10.13 -12.90
C ALA A 9 6.11 10.62 -11.44
N LEU A 10 5.17 10.09 -10.65
CA LEU A 10 4.95 10.50 -9.27
C LEU A 10 5.92 9.79 -8.31
N PRO A 11 6.52 10.49 -7.33
CA PRO A 11 7.21 9.84 -6.23
C PRO A 11 6.24 8.95 -5.46
N ALA A 12 6.59 7.66 -5.30
CA ALA A 12 5.70 6.67 -4.68
C ALA A 12 5.28 7.07 -3.26
N GLN A 13 6.21 7.59 -2.44
CA GLN A 13 5.93 8.01 -1.08
C GLN A 13 4.92 9.17 -1.05
N THR A 14 5.16 10.21 -1.84
CA THR A 14 4.26 11.37 -1.92
C THR A 14 2.86 10.98 -2.37
N PHE A 15 2.75 10.08 -3.36
CA PHE A 15 1.45 9.56 -3.78
C PHE A 15 0.75 8.81 -2.64
N SER A 16 1.48 7.94 -1.92
CA SER A 16 0.96 7.20 -0.77
C SER A 16 0.45 8.14 0.32
N ASP A 17 1.24 9.16 0.68
CA ASP A 17 0.88 10.12 1.72
C ASP A 17 -0.38 10.91 1.33
N CYS A 18 -0.48 11.37 0.07
CA CYS A 18 -1.67 12.05 -0.43
C CYS A 18 -2.90 11.14 -0.44
N PHE A 19 -2.74 9.87 -0.83
CA PHE A 19 -3.82 8.90 -0.85
C PHE A 19 -4.33 8.60 0.56
N ILE A 20 -3.43 8.38 1.54
CA ILE A 20 -3.80 8.12 2.93
C ILE A 20 -4.51 9.33 3.53
N ASN A 21 -3.99 10.54 3.34
CA ASN A 21 -4.64 11.77 3.80
C ASN A 21 -6.05 11.93 3.21
N TRP A 22 -6.24 11.59 1.93
CA TRP A 22 -7.55 11.61 1.31
C TRP A 22 -8.49 10.57 1.91
N VAL A 23 -8.02 9.34 2.18
CA VAL A 23 -8.81 8.31 2.85
C VAL A 23 -9.20 8.74 4.27
N ASP A 24 -8.28 9.34 5.02
CA ASP A 24 -8.55 9.79 6.38
C ASP A 24 -9.64 10.88 6.41
N GLY A 25 -9.62 11.79 5.44
CA GLY A 25 -10.70 12.78 5.24
C GLY A 25 -12.07 12.18 4.85
N MET A 26 -12.14 10.91 4.46
CA MET A 26 -13.39 10.19 4.19
C MET A 26 -13.87 9.36 5.38
N ARG A 27 -13.09 9.23 6.45
CA ARG A 27 -13.47 8.44 7.62
C ARG A 27 -14.43 9.23 8.49
N GLU A 28 -15.57 8.62 8.81
CA GLU A 28 -16.54 9.19 9.74
C GLU A 28 -16.24 8.78 11.20
N ASP A 29 -15.74 7.55 11.40
CA ASP A 29 -15.48 6.94 12.70
C ASP A 29 -14.17 6.13 12.71
N ASP A 30 -13.74 5.71 13.90
CA ASP A 30 -12.66 4.75 14.07
C ASP A 30 -13.01 3.34 13.55
N PRO A 31 -12.06 2.64 12.90
CA PRO A 31 -12.29 1.29 12.40
C PRO A 31 -12.43 0.31 13.56
N ASP A 32 -13.54 -0.45 13.53
CA ASP A 32 -13.83 -1.51 14.50
C ASP A 32 -12.96 -2.77 14.24
N ILE A 33 -12.89 -3.21 12.98
CA ILE A 33 -12.07 -4.36 12.57
C ILE A 33 -11.18 -3.95 11.40
N VAL A 34 -9.87 -4.04 11.60
CA VAL A 34 -8.85 -3.81 10.58
C VAL A 34 -8.23 -5.16 10.17
N ALA A 35 -8.45 -5.54 8.91
CA ALA A 35 -7.80 -6.70 8.32
C ALA A 35 -6.42 -6.33 7.79
N ILE A 36 -5.40 -7.12 8.13
CA ILE A 36 -4.06 -6.99 7.57
C ILE A 36 -3.84 -8.11 6.57
N ASP A 37 -3.47 -7.76 5.34
CA ASP A 37 -3.21 -8.73 4.27
C ASP A 37 -1.97 -8.36 3.45
N GLY A 38 -1.11 -9.36 3.22
CA GLY A 38 0.09 -9.26 2.39
C GLY A 38 -0.14 -9.81 0.99
N LYS A 39 0.08 -8.99 -0.05
CA LYS A 39 -0.05 -9.37 -1.45
C LYS A 39 1.23 -9.10 -2.22
N THR A 40 1.62 -10.04 -3.10
CA THR A 40 2.70 -9.83 -4.07
C THR A 40 2.12 -9.57 -5.44
N SER A 41 2.43 -8.40 -6.01
CA SER A 41 2.01 -8.05 -7.37
C SER A 41 2.84 -8.81 -8.40
N ARG A 42 2.17 -9.74 -9.10
CA ARG A 42 2.82 -10.52 -10.17
C ARG A 42 3.20 -9.58 -11.30
N ARG A 43 4.40 -9.80 -11.87
CA ARG A 43 4.98 -8.99 -12.97
C ARG A 43 5.41 -7.57 -12.57
N ALA A 44 5.23 -7.14 -11.32
CA ALA A 44 5.76 -5.88 -10.80
C ALA A 44 7.23 -6.02 -10.35
N HIS A 45 8.07 -6.59 -11.22
CA HIS A 45 9.51 -6.76 -10.98
C HIS A 45 10.28 -6.14 -12.14
N ASN A 46 11.53 -5.77 -11.88
CA ASN A 46 12.44 -5.28 -12.91
C ASN A 46 13.80 -5.94 -12.74
N ARG A 47 14.01 -7.09 -13.41
CA ARG A 47 15.25 -7.86 -13.30
C ARG A 47 16.47 -7.09 -13.79
N SER A 48 16.33 -6.25 -14.82
CA SER A 48 17.48 -5.45 -15.31
C SER A 48 17.90 -4.35 -14.33
N ARG A 49 17.00 -3.96 -13.41
CA ARG A 49 17.29 -3.04 -12.30
C ARG A 49 17.42 -3.74 -10.95
N GLY A 50 17.47 -5.08 -10.90
CA GLY A 50 17.56 -5.84 -9.66
C GLY A 50 16.35 -5.71 -8.72
N GLN A 51 15.19 -5.26 -9.23
CA GLN A 51 14.00 -5.06 -8.42
C GLN A 51 13.16 -6.34 -8.37
N ASN A 52 12.96 -6.86 -7.16
CA ASN A 52 12.06 -7.98 -6.88
C ASN A 52 10.59 -7.59 -7.12
N PRO A 53 9.68 -8.57 -7.26
CA PRO A 53 8.25 -8.30 -7.29
C PRO A 53 7.80 -7.47 -6.09
N LEU A 54 7.02 -6.42 -6.32
CA LEU A 54 6.45 -5.59 -5.25
C LEU A 54 5.59 -6.45 -4.32
N HIS A 55 5.99 -6.50 -3.06
CA HIS A 55 5.22 -7.10 -1.97
C HIS A 55 4.68 -5.98 -1.08
N LEU A 56 3.37 -5.97 -0.85
CA LEU A 56 2.65 -4.92 -0.14
C LEU A 56 1.82 -5.53 0.97
N VAL A 57 1.88 -4.94 2.16
CA VAL A 57 0.96 -5.21 3.27
C VAL A 57 -0.04 -4.07 3.32
N SER A 58 -1.32 -4.39 3.50
CA SER A 58 -2.39 -3.38 3.53
C SER A 58 -3.24 -3.54 4.79
N ALA A 59 -3.63 -2.40 5.37
CA ALA A 59 -4.64 -2.32 6.42
C ALA A 59 -6.00 -1.98 5.81
N TRP A 60 -7.01 -2.84 6.01
CA TRP A 60 -8.33 -2.71 5.42
C TRP A 60 -9.42 -2.63 6.50
N ALA A 61 -10.12 -1.49 6.54
CA ALA A 61 -11.26 -1.28 7.40
C ALA A 61 -12.51 -1.90 6.75
N ALA A 62 -12.86 -3.13 7.15
CA ALA A 62 -13.82 -3.95 6.43
C ALA A 62 -15.23 -3.34 6.35
N ARG A 63 -15.66 -2.65 7.40
CA ARG A 63 -16.99 -2.02 7.48
C ARG A 63 -17.04 -0.74 6.64
N GLN A 64 -16.01 0.08 6.69
CA GLN A 64 -15.87 1.34 5.98
C GLN A 64 -15.54 1.13 4.49
N ARG A 65 -15.05 -0.06 4.12
CA ARG A 65 -14.56 -0.38 2.78
C ARG A 65 -13.43 0.55 2.32
N LEU A 66 -12.51 0.83 3.25
CA LEU A 66 -11.38 1.73 3.04
C LEU A 66 -10.06 1.01 3.30
N VAL A 67 -9.07 1.30 2.46
CA VAL A 67 -7.67 0.97 2.73
C VAL A 67 -7.10 2.09 3.58
N LEU A 68 -6.79 1.80 4.85
CA LEU A 68 -6.29 2.78 5.80
C LEU A 68 -4.81 3.12 5.56
N GLY A 69 -4.06 2.13 5.06
CA GLY A 69 -2.65 2.29 4.77
C GLY A 69 -2.12 1.09 3.99
N GLN A 70 -1.01 1.30 3.29
CA GLN A 70 -0.27 0.23 2.62
C GLN A 70 1.23 0.46 2.80
N GLN A 71 1.98 -0.62 2.98
CA GLN A 71 3.42 -0.56 3.20
C GLN A 71 4.12 -1.59 2.32
N ALA A 72 5.14 -1.13 1.59
CA ALA A 72 5.94 -1.98 0.74
C ALA A 72 6.99 -2.72 1.57
N CYS A 73 7.05 -4.04 1.40
CA CYS A 73 7.98 -4.93 2.07
C CYS A 73 9.00 -5.46 1.07
N ALA A 74 10.25 -5.61 1.49
CA ALA A 74 11.29 -6.21 0.67
C ALA A 74 10.98 -7.69 0.34
N GLU A 75 10.39 -8.40 1.29
CA GLU A 75 10.01 -9.81 1.19
C GLU A 75 8.87 -10.16 2.15
N LYS A 76 8.29 -11.35 1.96
CA LYS A 76 7.13 -11.83 2.76
C LYS A 76 7.43 -11.99 4.25
N SER A 77 8.66 -12.33 4.61
CA SER A 77 9.10 -12.42 6.02
C SER A 77 8.98 -11.07 6.75
N ASN A 78 8.97 -9.96 6.02
CA ASN A 78 9.01 -8.61 6.58
C ASN A 78 7.61 -8.03 6.83
N GLU A 79 6.54 -8.82 6.64
CA GLU A 79 5.18 -8.37 6.94
C GLU A 79 5.03 -7.99 8.43
N ILE A 80 5.63 -8.76 9.35
CA ILE A 80 5.58 -8.50 10.81
C ILE A 80 6.16 -7.13 11.15
N THR A 81 7.24 -6.73 10.49
CA THR A 81 7.89 -5.43 10.71
C THR A 81 7.13 -4.27 10.08
N ALA A 82 6.30 -4.53 9.06
CA ALA A 82 5.52 -3.49 8.39
C ALA A 82 4.17 -3.22 9.05
N ILE A 83 3.60 -4.17 9.81
CA ILE A 83 2.32 -4.00 10.50
C ILE A 83 2.31 -2.77 11.43
N PRO A 84 3.34 -2.51 12.26
CA PRO A 84 3.37 -1.31 13.11
C PRO A 84 3.40 0.01 12.34
N GLU A 85 3.78 0.02 11.06
CA GLU A 85 3.80 1.23 10.23
C GLU A 85 2.42 1.52 9.60
N LEU A 86 1.45 0.59 9.74
CA LEU A 86 0.12 0.67 9.16
C LEU A 86 -0.99 1.06 10.15
N LEU A 87 -0.68 1.09 11.45
CA LEU A 87 -1.62 1.32 12.55
C LEU A 87 -1.16 2.52 13.38
#